data_AF-A0A9N9URT3-F1
#
_entry.id   AF-A0A9N9URT3-F1
#
_cell.length_a   1.000
_cell.length_b   1.000
_cell.length_c   1.000
_cell.angle_alpha   90.00
_cell.angle_beta   90.00
_cell.angle_gamma   90.00
#
_symmetry.space_group_name_H-M   'P 1'
#
loop_
_entity.id
_entity.type
_entity.pdbx_description
1 polymer ?
#
loop_
_entity_poly.entity_id
_entity_poly.type
_entity_poly.pdbx_seq_one_letter_code
_entity_poly.pdbx_strand_id
1 'polypeptide(L)'
;MTFTIKIKNEFQPHTSRSYCVAAQPAVVKDEKNITVLPEDQGLMTPAFAVTDLLTHGSVVSVTFQYEYFAFVGIRKSESNHPKIHLTKSVPVSLGSGNENGSVVLVDWGNDSIDINVAAQKDLEEHQLKLAPKDSVRIKCLRPSDDDKKTNYVVGLAQRLIAGDDSTNAEEDPIPITAVAYHSDKLYTFWASAIMVVNATDRTTLEGEVLKPSTQMVPVDLSSVRKNRSPQISLTEKHDGFYLSRTTRVVAKTLWELCTSGVSSEPPPRAPQQQPPLRKQAAPPKWKEEADKLGFTYFRQLHAYKFLTKYNATQLASFHSDDQIKKIAMNAKIWGDKIRAKDGYSDEYLDDLLVLALFDTILFLDNSWSMNDSNEPTEELQDIAGSIVEVESIYDNTPSVRIEFLNGKPRDDTAETADEVRELIANINNFGTTPLGAQLRKKILDRFVYPKLQAKGTFRPVLICVITDGCPDPAEKGRFQNEIDECKKLLRDRDRTKVGEKHVLFQISRVGKLREAEQFIKSLKADPELKNILHVTSYQQLDFTDDSNDPIFTYSAAISRLAGAALLGLKRDENGELVFPVSH
;
A
#
# COMPACT_ATOMS: atom_id res chain seq x y z
N MET A 1 11.89 -18.17 -3.49
CA MET A 1 13.09 -19.04 -3.55
C MET A 1 14.26 -18.15 -3.91
N THR A 2 15.30 -18.12 -3.07
CA THR A 2 16.48 -17.27 -3.26
C THR A 2 17.50 -17.98 -4.16
N PHE A 3 18.04 -17.29 -5.16
CA PHE A 3 19.05 -17.77 -6.10
C PHE A 3 20.36 -17.00 -5.90
N THR A 4 21.50 -17.68 -6.11
CA THR A 4 22.82 -17.05 -6.01
C THR A 4 23.67 -17.39 -7.22
N ILE A 5 24.17 -16.37 -7.92
CA ILE A 5 25.17 -16.50 -8.97
C ILE A 5 26.54 -16.11 -8.38
N LYS A 6 27.46 -17.07 -8.31
CA LYS A 6 28.84 -16.85 -7.91
C LYS A 6 29.72 -16.64 -9.14
N ILE A 7 30.43 -15.53 -9.21
CA ILE A 7 31.33 -15.21 -10.32
C ILE A 7 32.75 -15.19 -9.80
N LYS A 8 33.62 -16.02 -10.37
CA LYS A 8 35.05 -16.05 -10.07
C LYS A 8 35.84 -15.40 -11.20
N ASN A 9 36.67 -14.41 -10.87
CA ASN A 9 37.60 -13.78 -11.81
C ASN A 9 38.90 -14.61 -11.91
N GLU A 10 39.09 -15.35 -13.00
CA GLU A 10 40.36 -16.01 -13.37
C GLU A 10 40.87 -15.48 -14.73
N PHE A 11 40.49 -14.26 -15.14
CA PHE A 11 40.78 -13.75 -16.48
C PHE A 11 42.29 -13.58 -16.70
N GLN A 12 42.95 -12.73 -15.92
CA GLN A 12 44.40 -12.48 -15.97
C GLN A 12 44.97 -12.13 -14.60
N PRO A 13 46.17 -12.62 -14.24
CA PRO A 13 46.89 -12.15 -13.06
C PRO A 13 47.05 -10.61 -13.07
N HIS A 14 46.88 -9.97 -11.91
CA HIS A 14 46.97 -8.50 -11.74
C HIS A 14 45.94 -7.66 -12.50
N THR A 15 44.95 -8.27 -13.18
CA THR A 15 43.81 -7.55 -13.73
C THR A 15 42.65 -7.56 -12.74
N SER A 16 41.89 -6.46 -12.73
CA SER A 16 40.68 -6.38 -11.94
C SER A 16 39.48 -6.22 -12.85
N ARG A 17 38.38 -6.91 -12.55
CA ARG A 17 37.18 -6.98 -13.39
C ARG A 17 35.94 -6.65 -12.57
N SER A 18 35.00 -5.93 -13.18
CA SER A 18 33.64 -5.79 -12.69
C SER A 18 32.71 -6.62 -13.56
N TYR A 19 31.61 -7.07 -12.99
CA TYR A 19 30.61 -7.89 -13.69
C TYR A 19 29.25 -7.22 -13.62
N CYS A 20 28.53 -7.27 -14.74
CA CYS A 20 27.13 -6.89 -14.83
C CYS A 20 26.29 -8.16 -14.92
N VAL A 21 25.26 -8.23 -14.08
CA VAL A 21 24.20 -9.23 -14.16
C VAL A 21 22.95 -8.52 -14.67
N ALA A 22 22.26 -9.11 -15.63
CA ALA A 22 20.94 -8.69 -16.08
C ALA A 22 20.02 -9.92 -16.23
N ALA A 23 18.72 -9.72 -16.28
CA ALA A 23 17.81 -10.78 -16.73
C ALA A 23 17.84 -10.84 -18.26
N GLN A 24 17.76 -12.03 -18.85
CA GLN A 24 17.59 -12.12 -20.29
C GLN A 24 16.27 -11.44 -20.68
N PRO A 25 16.29 -10.52 -21.66
CA PRO A 25 15.09 -9.84 -22.11
C PRO A 25 13.95 -10.82 -22.40
N ALA A 26 12.74 -10.48 -21.96
CA ALA A 26 11.54 -11.22 -22.31
C ALA A 26 11.31 -11.13 -23.82
N VAL A 27 10.80 -12.22 -24.40
CA VAL A 27 10.29 -12.16 -25.77
C VAL A 27 9.00 -11.36 -25.73
N VAL A 28 8.89 -10.29 -26.53
CA VAL A 28 7.69 -9.46 -26.57
C VAL A 28 7.03 -9.59 -27.92
N LYS A 29 5.71 -9.81 -27.91
CA LYS A 29 4.89 -9.79 -29.12
C LYS A 29 3.73 -8.81 -29.00
N ASP A 30 3.36 -8.20 -30.11
CA ASP A 30 2.19 -7.33 -30.21
C ASP A 30 0.88 -8.12 -30.35
N GLU A 31 -0.25 -7.43 -30.52
CA GLU A 31 -1.57 -8.05 -30.70
C GLU A 31 -1.67 -8.93 -31.97
N LYS A 32 -0.80 -8.71 -32.95
CA LYS A 32 -0.70 -9.51 -34.18
C LYS A 32 0.25 -10.70 -34.02
N ASN A 33 0.75 -10.93 -32.80
CA ASN A 33 1.72 -11.97 -32.48
C ASN A 33 3.06 -11.78 -33.22
N ILE A 34 3.38 -10.55 -33.61
CA ILE A 34 4.64 -10.16 -34.25
C ILE A 34 5.64 -9.81 -33.15
N THR A 35 6.85 -10.36 -33.23
CA THR A 35 7.92 -10.08 -32.28
C THR A 35 8.35 -8.60 -32.38
N VAL A 36 8.37 -7.91 -31.24
CA VAL A 36 8.84 -6.53 -31.14
C VAL A 36 10.36 -6.54 -31.03
N LEU A 37 11.05 -5.99 -32.04
CA LEU A 37 12.51 -6.00 -32.12
C LEU A 37 13.15 -4.71 -31.58
N PRO A 38 14.43 -4.74 -31.17
CA PRO A 38 15.14 -3.62 -30.56
C PRO A 38 15.45 -2.38 -31.43
N GLU A 39 15.22 -2.39 -32.75
CA GLU A 39 15.83 -1.44 -33.72
C GLU A 39 15.32 0.02 -33.68
N ASP A 40 14.82 0.52 -32.55
CA ASP A 40 15.22 1.85 -32.02
C ASP A 40 14.26 2.42 -30.96
N GLN A 41 13.08 1.84 -30.73
CA GLN A 41 12.20 2.20 -29.59
C GLN A 41 11.47 1.02 -28.94
N GLY A 42 11.83 -0.22 -29.30
CA GLY A 42 10.97 -1.39 -29.04
C GLY A 42 11.32 -2.23 -27.81
N LEU A 43 12.58 -2.51 -27.51
CA LEU A 43 12.93 -3.46 -26.44
C LEU A 43 14.21 -3.04 -25.71
N MET A 44 14.13 -2.82 -24.40
CA MET A 44 15.23 -2.34 -23.56
C MET A 44 15.42 -3.21 -22.33
N THR A 45 16.66 -3.56 -22.01
CA THR A 45 17.04 -4.31 -20.80
C THR A 45 18.08 -3.54 -20.00
N PRO A 46 17.70 -3.01 -18.83
CA PRO A 46 18.64 -2.44 -17.87
C PRO A 46 19.56 -3.46 -17.20
N ALA A 47 20.72 -2.98 -16.75
CA ALA A 47 21.60 -3.71 -15.84
C ALA A 47 20.89 -3.93 -14.49
N PHE A 48 20.82 -5.20 -14.08
CA PHE A 48 20.10 -5.62 -12.86
C PHE A 48 20.97 -5.51 -11.61
N ALA A 49 22.26 -5.84 -11.71
CA ALA A 49 23.24 -5.62 -10.65
C ALA A 49 24.62 -5.44 -11.26
N VAL A 50 25.44 -4.55 -10.69
CA VAL A 50 26.84 -4.36 -11.09
C VAL A 50 27.75 -4.58 -9.89
N THR A 51 28.78 -5.41 -10.05
CA THR A 51 29.69 -5.76 -8.96
C THR A 51 30.83 -4.75 -8.84
N ASP A 52 31.32 -4.59 -7.62
CA ASP A 52 32.60 -3.95 -7.36
C ASP A 52 33.74 -4.63 -8.14
N LEU A 53 34.86 -3.92 -8.18
CA LEU A 53 36.06 -4.36 -8.85
C LEU A 53 36.68 -5.57 -8.13
N LEU A 54 36.71 -6.73 -8.79
CA LEU A 54 37.28 -7.97 -8.27
C LEU A 54 38.69 -8.19 -8.77
N THR A 55 39.62 -8.39 -7.85
CA THR A 55 40.98 -8.83 -8.15
C THR A 55 40.99 -10.29 -8.64
N HIS A 56 42.02 -10.66 -9.39
CA HIS A 56 42.24 -12.03 -9.84
C HIS A 56 42.18 -13.04 -8.67
N GLY A 57 41.41 -14.12 -8.86
CA GLY A 57 41.18 -15.18 -7.88
C GLY A 57 39.96 -14.94 -6.98
N SER A 58 39.45 -13.70 -6.89
CA SER A 58 38.31 -13.34 -6.06
C SER A 58 36.99 -13.89 -6.61
N VAL A 59 36.05 -14.12 -5.69
CA VAL A 59 34.69 -14.59 -5.98
C VAL A 59 33.70 -13.57 -5.42
N VAL A 60 32.75 -13.15 -6.25
CA VAL A 60 31.58 -12.39 -5.81
C VAL A 60 30.34 -13.26 -5.89
N SER A 61 29.36 -13.00 -5.02
CA SER A 61 28.05 -13.64 -5.07
C SER A 61 26.98 -12.58 -5.29
N VAL A 62 26.17 -12.74 -6.31
CA VAL A 62 24.97 -11.93 -6.57
C VAL A 62 23.78 -12.79 -6.20
N THR A 63 23.08 -12.41 -5.14
CA THR A 63 21.92 -13.14 -4.60
C THR A 63 20.64 -12.38 -4.90
N PHE A 64 19.59 -13.06 -5.34
CA PHE A 64 18.32 -12.45 -5.69
C PHE A 64 17.15 -13.41 -5.50
N GLN A 65 15.96 -12.85 -5.27
CA GLN A 65 14.69 -13.56 -5.48
C GLN A 65 14.10 -13.11 -6.82
N TYR A 66 13.06 -13.79 -7.31
CA TYR A 66 12.30 -13.28 -8.44
C TYR A 66 10.82 -13.29 -8.13
N GLU A 67 10.27 -12.09 -8.07
CA GLU A 67 8.86 -11.79 -8.22
C GLU A 67 8.75 -10.88 -9.44
N TYR A 68 7.77 -11.13 -10.29
CA TYR A 68 7.59 -10.36 -11.51
C TYR A 68 6.60 -9.23 -11.27
N PHE A 69 6.94 -8.07 -11.79
CA PHE A 69 6.09 -6.89 -11.79
C PHE A 69 5.87 -6.45 -13.21
N ALA A 70 4.66 -6.04 -13.56
CA ALA A 70 4.46 -5.19 -14.72
C ALA A 70 4.68 -3.75 -14.28
N PHE A 71 5.30 -2.93 -15.13
CA PHE A 71 5.58 -1.54 -14.78
C PHE A 71 5.27 -0.60 -15.94
N VAL A 72 5.10 0.66 -15.57
CA VAL A 72 5.15 1.82 -16.47
C VAL A 72 6.24 2.76 -15.99
N GLY A 73 7.01 3.31 -16.91
CA GLY A 73 8.14 4.18 -16.60
C GLY A 73 8.44 5.17 -17.71
N ILE A 74 9.46 6.00 -17.49
CA ILE A 74 9.92 7.02 -18.42
C ILE A 74 11.37 6.73 -18.80
N ARG A 75 11.65 6.71 -20.10
CA ARG A 75 13.02 6.69 -20.62
C ARG A 75 13.62 8.09 -20.49
N LYS A 76 14.68 8.25 -19.71
CA LYS A 76 15.48 9.48 -19.63
C LYS A 76 16.87 9.28 -20.24
N SER A 77 17.38 10.34 -20.85
CA SER A 77 18.77 10.41 -21.32
C SER A 77 19.58 11.16 -20.26
N GLU A 78 20.31 10.43 -19.42
CA GLU A 78 21.19 11.02 -18.41
C GLU A 78 22.64 10.71 -18.78
N SER A 79 23.50 11.74 -18.84
CA SER A 79 24.96 11.56 -18.90
C SER A 79 25.47 10.60 -20.01
N ASN A 80 24.91 10.67 -21.23
CA ASN A 80 25.17 9.79 -22.39
C ASN A 80 24.63 8.34 -22.30
N HIS A 81 23.95 7.96 -21.22
CA HIS A 81 23.42 6.60 -21.04
C HIS A 81 21.89 6.62 -20.82
N PRO A 82 21.09 5.93 -21.65
CA PRO A 82 19.65 5.86 -21.42
C PRO A 82 19.34 5.06 -20.16
N LYS A 83 18.45 5.58 -19.32
CA LYS A 83 17.93 4.91 -18.12
C LYS A 83 16.42 4.84 -18.14
N ILE A 84 15.88 3.82 -17.48
CA ILE A 84 14.45 3.67 -17.26
C ILE A 84 14.16 4.08 -15.83
N HIS A 85 13.44 5.19 -15.66
CA HIS A 85 12.90 5.57 -14.37
C HIS A 85 11.55 4.90 -14.22
N LEU A 86 11.46 3.95 -13.28
CA LEU A 86 10.20 3.31 -12.92
C LEU A 86 9.27 4.37 -12.33
N THR A 87 8.01 4.40 -12.78
CA THR A 87 7.01 5.34 -12.27
C THR A 87 6.00 4.61 -11.39
N LYS A 88 5.41 3.53 -11.91
CA LYS A 88 4.50 2.65 -11.16
C LYS A 88 4.73 1.21 -11.54
N SER A 89 4.44 0.29 -10.62
CA SER A 89 4.51 -1.15 -10.89
C SER A 89 3.47 -1.93 -10.10
N VAL A 90 3.07 -3.09 -10.63
CA VAL A 90 2.13 -4.02 -9.99
C VAL A 90 2.67 -5.44 -10.07
N PRO A 91 2.54 -6.25 -9.00
CA PRO A 91 2.96 -7.65 -9.04
C PRO A 91 2.09 -8.45 -10.01
N VAL A 92 2.71 -9.33 -10.79
CA VAL A 92 2.03 -10.14 -11.82
C VAL A 92 2.42 -11.61 -11.72
N SER A 93 1.45 -12.49 -12.04
CA SER A 93 1.73 -13.91 -12.24
C SER A 93 1.97 -14.17 -13.72
N LEU A 94 3.06 -14.85 -14.04
CA LEU A 94 3.29 -15.33 -15.40
C LEU A 94 2.46 -16.57 -15.75
N GLY A 95 1.73 -17.13 -14.77
CA GLY A 95 1.09 -18.44 -14.90
C GLY A 95 2.11 -19.57 -14.86
N SER A 96 1.74 -20.71 -14.29
CA SER A 96 2.61 -21.89 -14.22
C SER A 96 1.79 -23.17 -14.36
N GLY A 97 2.43 -24.27 -14.81
CA GLY A 97 1.72 -25.53 -15.02
C GLY A 97 0.61 -25.40 -16.08
N ASN A 98 -0.66 -25.37 -15.63
CA ASN A 98 -1.86 -25.20 -16.46
C ASN A 98 -2.55 -23.82 -16.25
N GLU A 99 -1.94 -22.94 -15.47
CA GLU A 99 -2.48 -21.60 -15.20
C GLU A 99 -2.04 -20.61 -16.28
N ASN A 100 -2.95 -19.72 -16.65
CA ASN A 100 -2.69 -18.58 -17.52
C ASN A 100 -2.04 -17.45 -16.71
N GLY A 101 -1.32 -16.58 -17.41
CA GLY A 101 -0.73 -15.39 -16.81
C GLY A 101 -1.70 -14.21 -16.70
N SER A 102 -1.26 -13.21 -15.93
CA SER A 102 -2.00 -11.98 -15.67
C SER A 102 -2.15 -11.10 -16.93
N VAL A 103 -3.23 -10.33 -16.96
CA VAL A 103 -3.40 -9.20 -17.87
C VAL A 103 -3.33 -7.93 -17.04
N VAL A 104 -2.68 -6.91 -17.56
CA VAL A 104 -2.47 -5.62 -16.93
C VAL A 104 -2.99 -4.55 -17.87
N LEU A 105 -3.73 -3.58 -17.34
CA LEU A 105 -4.14 -2.39 -18.05
C LEU A 105 -3.22 -1.24 -17.67
N VAL A 106 -2.86 -0.45 -18.66
CA VAL A 106 -2.12 0.79 -18.52
C VAL A 106 -2.97 1.88 -19.14
N ASP A 107 -3.42 2.82 -18.33
CA ASP A 107 -4.40 3.83 -18.69
C ASP A 107 -3.91 5.23 -18.33
N TRP A 108 -4.51 6.24 -18.97
CA TRP A 108 -4.20 7.64 -18.70
C TRP A 108 -5.32 8.21 -17.83
N GLY A 109 -4.99 8.57 -16.59
CA GLY A 109 -5.80 9.49 -15.81
C GLY A 109 -5.63 10.93 -16.31
N ASN A 110 -6.26 11.88 -15.61
CA ASN A 110 -6.25 13.30 -16.03
C ASN A 110 -4.82 13.88 -16.16
N ASP A 111 -3.86 13.47 -15.32
CA ASP A 111 -2.49 14.02 -15.32
C ASP A 111 -1.36 12.96 -15.31
N SER A 112 -1.66 11.68 -15.06
CA SER A 112 -0.66 10.61 -14.91
C SER A 112 -1.05 9.30 -15.61
N ILE A 113 -0.04 8.47 -15.92
CA ILE A 113 -0.25 7.11 -16.41
C ILE A 113 -0.40 6.16 -15.21
N ASP A 114 -1.40 5.30 -15.25
CA ASP A 114 -1.73 4.31 -14.22
C ASP A 114 -1.49 2.89 -14.75
N ILE A 115 -1.37 1.94 -13.82
CA ILE A 115 -1.13 0.53 -14.15
C ILE A 115 -1.84 -0.38 -13.14
N ASN A 116 -2.67 -1.29 -13.62
CA ASN A 116 -3.51 -2.14 -12.78
C ASN A 116 -3.63 -3.56 -13.34
N VAL A 117 -3.65 -4.59 -12.48
CA VAL A 117 -3.95 -5.97 -12.92
C VAL A 117 -5.44 -6.05 -13.26
N ALA A 118 -5.76 -6.45 -14.48
CA ALA A 118 -7.12 -6.52 -15.00
C ALA A 118 -7.98 -7.49 -14.18
N ALA A 119 -9.11 -7.01 -13.66
CA ALA A 119 -10.16 -7.82 -13.09
C ALA A 119 -11.01 -8.47 -14.19
N GLN A 120 -11.87 -9.42 -13.81
CA GLN A 120 -12.73 -10.14 -14.75
C GLN A 120 -13.63 -9.19 -15.57
N LYS A 121 -14.15 -8.13 -14.95
CA LYS A 121 -14.96 -7.10 -15.62
C LYS A 121 -14.16 -6.39 -16.71
N ASP A 122 -12.91 -6.05 -16.43
CA ASP A 122 -12.04 -5.32 -17.37
C ASP A 122 -11.67 -6.20 -18.58
N LEU A 123 -11.49 -7.51 -18.35
CA LEU A 123 -11.29 -8.48 -19.42
C LEU A 123 -12.51 -8.56 -20.35
N GLU A 124 -13.72 -8.51 -19.80
CA GLU A 124 -14.96 -8.51 -20.59
C GLU A 124 -15.16 -7.19 -21.33
N GLU A 125 -14.96 -6.06 -20.64
CA GLU A 125 -15.08 -4.71 -21.20
C GLU A 125 -14.16 -4.48 -22.40
N HIS A 126 -12.89 -4.88 -22.28
CA HIS A 126 -11.90 -4.74 -23.35
C HIS A 126 -11.78 -5.97 -24.25
N GLN A 127 -12.66 -6.97 -24.08
CA GLN A 127 -12.65 -8.24 -24.83
C GLN A 127 -11.29 -8.96 -24.81
N LEU A 128 -10.58 -8.86 -23.68
CA LEU A 128 -9.26 -9.43 -23.47
C LEU A 128 -9.36 -10.85 -22.93
N LYS A 129 -8.47 -11.71 -23.41
CA LYS A 129 -8.23 -13.03 -22.82
C LYS A 129 -7.07 -12.96 -21.85
N LEU A 130 -7.06 -13.83 -20.84
CA LEU A 130 -5.90 -14.04 -19.97
C LEU A 130 -4.64 -14.30 -20.79
N ALA A 131 -3.49 -13.90 -20.23
CA ALA A 131 -2.21 -14.11 -20.89
C ALA A 131 -1.91 -15.62 -20.97
N PRO A 132 -1.25 -16.10 -22.03
CA PRO A 132 -0.75 -17.46 -22.08
C PRO A 132 0.12 -17.80 -20.87
N LYS A 133 0.29 -19.09 -20.60
CA LYS A 133 1.27 -19.58 -19.63
C LYS A 133 2.67 -19.01 -19.89
N ASP A 134 3.40 -18.78 -18.81
CA ASP A 134 4.76 -18.23 -18.76
C ASP A 134 4.85 -16.82 -19.38
N SER A 135 3.74 -16.07 -19.37
CA SER A 135 3.67 -14.72 -19.94
C SER A 135 2.77 -13.76 -19.17
N VAL A 136 2.95 -12.45 -19.38
CA VAL A 136 2.02 -11.41 -18.95
C VAL A 136 1.54 -10.63 -20.17
N ARG A 137 0.29 -10.15 -20.13
CA ARG A 137 -0.24 -9.21 -21.12
C ARG A 137 -0.32 -7.82 -20.54
N ILE A 138 0.10 -6.82 -21.29
CA ILE A 138 -0.03 -5.40 -20.93
C ILE A 138 -0.81 -4.70 -22.04
N LYS A 139 -2.04 -4.27 -21.74
CA LYS A 139 -2.90 -3.48 -22.62
C LYS A 139 -2.71 -2.00 -22.31
N CYS A 140 -2.19 -1.26 -23.27
CA CYS A 140 -2.12 0.20 -23.24
C CYS A 140 -3.46 0.76 -23.75
N LEU A 141 -4.20 1.48 -22.92
CA LEU A 141 -5.46 2.11 -23.30
C LEU A 141 -5.23 3.42 -24.06
N ARG A 142 -6.27 3.94 -24.72
CA ARG A 142 -6.16 5.21 -25.44
C ARG A 142 -6.21 6.37 -24.43
N PRO A 143 -5.28 7.34 -24.47
CA PRO A 143 -5.40 8.57 -23.69
C PRO A 143 -6.64 9.39 -24.12
N SER A 144 -7.22 10.14 -23.19
CA SER A 144 -8.36 11.05 -23.44
C SER A 144 -7.98 12.29 -24.25
N ASP A 145 -6.71 12.69 -24.26
CA ASP A 145 -6.19 13.85 -24.99
C ASP A 145 -5.12 13.45 -26.02
N ASP A 146 -5.16 14.08 -27.19
CA ASP A 146 -4.41 13.69 -28.40
C ASP A 146 -2.92 14.12 -28.39
N ASP A 147 -2.43 14.74 -27.30
CA ASP A 147 -1.09 15.32 -27.25
C ASP A 147 -0.07 14.43 -26.50
N LYS A 148 0.76 13.76 -27.30
CA LYS A 148 2.20 13.49 -27.12
C LYS A 148 2.70 13.13 -25.72
N LYS A 149 3.04 11.85 -25.49
CA LYS A 149 4.18 11.49 -24.63
C LYS A 149 5.00 10.33 -25.21
N THR A 150 6.00 10.64 -26.04
CA THR A 150 6.85 9.68 -26.78
C THR A 150 7.90 8.94 -25.95
N ASN A 151 7.99 9.20 -24.64
CA ASN A 151 9.09 8.70 -23.80
C ASN A 151 8.65 7.67 -22.75
N TYR A 152 7.36 7.30 -22.72
CA TYR A 152 6.88 6.28 -21.79
C TYR A 152 7.19 4.88 -22.30
N VAL A 153 7.43 4.00 -21.34
CA VAL A 153 7.74 2.60 -21.59
C VAL A 153 6.91 1.74 -20.65
N VAL A 154 6.49 0.58 -21.12
CA VAL A 154 5.82 -0.45 -20.33
C VAL A 154 6.62 -1.73 -20.38
N GLY A 155 6.57 -2.55 -19.33
CA GLY A 155 7.44 -3.71 -19.32
C GLY A 155 7.29 -4.63 -18.14
N LEU A 156 8.22 -5.58 -18.08
CA LEU A 156 8.43 -6.47 -16.95
C LEU A 156 9.61 -5.97 -16.10
N ALA A 157 9.44 -6.03 -14.79
CA ALA A 157 10.44 -5.75 -13.77
C ALA A 157 10.54 -6.92 -12.78
N GLN A 158 11.62 -6.95 -12.02
CA GLN A 158 11.90 -8.01 -11.04
C GLN A 158 12.59 -7.42 -9.81
N ARG A 159 12.21 -7.84 -8.60
CA ARG A 159 12.80 -7.35 -7.35
C ARG A 159 14.08 -8.11 -6.97
N LEU A 160 15.12 -7.38 -6.54
CA LEU A 160 16.32 -7.91 -5.89
C LEU A 160 16.11 -7.95 -4.37
N ILE A 161 16.66 -8.97 -3.71
CA ILE A 161 16.78 -8.99 -2.25
C ILE A 161 18.25 -9.27 -1.99
N ALA A 162 18.99 -8.23 -1.56
CA ALA A 162 20.36 -8.39 -1.12
C ALA A 162 20.42 -9.27 0.14
N GLY A 163 21.47 -10.09 0.27
CA GLY A 163 21.51 -11.28 1.13
C GLY A 163 21.29 -11.09 2.63
N ASP A 164 20.89 -12.22 3.26
CA ASP A 164 20.73 -12.57 4.70
C ASP A 164 20.08 -11.58 5.69
N ASP A 165 19.92 -10.30 5.37
CA ASP A 165 19.11 -9.35 6.11
C ASP A 165 17.74 -9.22 5.45
N SER A 166 16.72 -9.80 6.07
CA SER A 166 15.32 -9.75 5.62
C SER A 166 14.67 -8.36 5.76
N THR A 167 15.46 -7.29 5.89
CA THR A 167 15.01 -5.90 6.09
C THR A 167 14.77 -5.13 4.78
N ASN A 168 15.22 -5.64 3.63
CA ASN A 168 15.15 -4.91 2.34
C ASN A 168 13.90 -5.27 1.50
N ALA A 169 12.72 -5.38 2.12
CA ALA A 169 11.45 -5.55 1.39
C ALA A 169 10.95 -4.25 0.69
N GLU A 170 11.66 -3.14 0.89
CA GLU A 170 11.31 -1.78 0.45
C GLU A 170 11.92 -1.37 -0.92
N GLU A 171 12.80 -2.17 -1.53
CA GLU A 171 13.41 -1.80 -2.82
C GLU A 171 12.45 -1.98 -4.01
N ASP A 172 12.41 -0.95 -4.87
CA ASP A 172 11.64 -0.94 -6.11
C ASP A 172 12.06 -2.07 -7.06
N PRO A 173 11.11 -2.69 -7.79
CA PRO A 173 11.47 -3.72 -8.75
C PRO A 173 12.28 -3.14 -9.91
N ILE A 174 13.33 -3.82 -10.31
CA ILE A 174 14.23 -3.37 -11.37
C ILE A 174 13.67 -3.80 -12.74
N PRO A 175 13.47 -2.89 -13.69
CA PRO A 175 13.05 -3.24 -15.04
C PRO A 175 14.00 -4.26 -15.69
N ILE A 176 13.44 -5.34 -16.23
CA ILE A 176 14.19 -6.38 -16.94
C ILE A 176 13.95 -6.30 -18.46
N THR A 177 12.80 -5.77 -18.86
CA THR A 177 12.41 -5.64 -20.27
C THR A 177 11.38 -4.54 -20.40
N ALA A 178 11.62 -3.56 -21.27
CA ALA A 178 10.70 -2.46 -21.52
C ALA A 178 10.48 -2.23 -23.00
N VAL A 179 9.26 -1.90 -23.38
CA VAL A 179 8.87 -1.50 -24.73
C VAL A 179 8.24 -0.11 -24.72
N ALA A 180 8.35 0.64 -25.82
CA ALA A 180 7.66 1.92 -25.91
C ALA A 180 6.16 1.77 -25.68
N TYR A 181 5.59 2.71 -24.94
CA TYR A 181 4.14 2.84 -24.81
C TYR A 181 3.54 3.29 -26.15
N HIS A 182 2.55 2.54 -26.62
CA HIS A 182 1.76 2.92 -27.79
C HIS A 182 0.28 2.79 -27.46
N SER A 183 -0.47 3.86 -27.79
CA SER A 183 -1.91 3.94 -27.56
C SER A 183 -2.64 2.76 -28.20
N ASP A 184 -3.55 2.15 -27.43
CA ASP A 184 -4.40 1.02 -27.84
C ASP A 184 -3.64 -0.28 -28.18
N LYS A 185 -2.35 -0.40 -27.83
CA LYS A 185 -1.56 -1.62 -28.08
C LYS A 185 -1.67 -2.66 -26.97
N LEU A 186 -1.60 -3.93 -27.35
CA LEU A 186 -1.51 -5.05 -26.42
C LEU A 186 -0.20 -5.78 -26.63
N TYR A 187 0.64 -5.79 -25.60
CA TYR A 187 1.89 -6.53 -25.59
C TYR A 187 1.75 -7.80 -24.78
N THR A 188 2.38 -8.88 -25.23
CA THR A 188 2.55 -10.11 -24.44
C THR A 188 4.04 -10.33 -24.22
N PHE A 189 4.46 -10.48 -22.96
CA PHE A 189 5.84 -10.66 -22.55
C PHE A 189 6.04 -12.07 -22.03
N TRP A 190 6.92 -12.85 -22.64
CA TRP A 190 7.32 -14.19 -22.18
C TRP A 190 8.66 -14.12 -21.46
N ALA A 191 8.66 -14.36 -20.15
CA ALA A 191 9.90 -14.36 -19.38
C ALA A 191 10.71 -15.63 -19.66
N SER A 192 12.03 -15.48 -19.72
CA SER A 192 12.97 -16.55 -20.08
C SER A 192 13.42 -17.43 -18.90
N ALA A 193 13.21 -16.97 -17.65
CA ALA A 193 13.81 -17.55 -16.45
C ALA A 193 15.35 -17.74 -16.53
N ILE A 194 16.02 -16.95 -17.39
CA ILE A 194 17.46 -16.97 -17.62
C ILE A 194 18.04 -15.64 -17.17
N MET A 195 19.13 -15.69 -16.40
CA MET A 195 19.96 -14.53 -16.12
C MET A 195 21.11 -14.48 -17.12
N VAL A 196 21.68 -13.31 -17.31
CA VAL A 196 22.79 -13.09 -18.21
C VAL A 196 23.90 -12.32 -17.51
N VAL A 197 25.14 -12.70 -17.77
CA VAL A 197 26.32 -12.13 -17.11
C VAL A 197 27.32 -11.63 -18.14
N ASN A 198 27.88 -10.46 -17.92
CA ASN A 198 28.93 -9.86 -18.76
C ASN A 198 30.04 -9.25 -17.91
N ALA A 199 31.28 -9.33 -18.39
CA ALA A 199 32.40 -8.57 -17.83
C ALA A 199 32.37 -7.14 -18.38
N THR A 200 32.39 -6.15 -17.49
CA THR A 200 32.32 -4.71 -17.82
C THR A 200 33.57 -3.97 -17.34
N ASP A 201 33.84 -2.81 -17.94
CA ASP A 201 35.06 -2.01 -17.78
C ASP A 201 34.89 -0.76 -16.89
N ARG A 202 33.86 -0.76 -16.02
CA ARG A 202 33.47 0.29 -15.03
C ARG A 202 32.50 1.37 -15.51
N THR A 203 32.09 1.36 -16.78
CA THR A 203 31.17 2.38 -17.29
C THR A 203 29.69 2.06 -17.01
N THR A 204 29.34 0.77 -16.91
CA THR A 204 27.97 0.35 -16.69
C THR A 204 27.54 0.56 -15.25
N LEU A 205 26.46 1.31 -15.05
CA LEU A 205 25.82 1.47 -13.75
C LEU A 205 24.56 0.60 -13.63
N GLU A 206 24.15 0.31 -12.40
CA GLU A 206 22.84 -0.33 -12.16
C GLU A 206 21.70 0.54 -12.70
N GLY A 207 20.70 -0.11 -13.31
CA GLY A 207 19.59 0.56 -13.99
C GLY A 207 19.91 1.16 -15.36
N GLU A 208 21.15 1.07 -15.84
CA GLU A 208 21.54 1.54 -17.17
C GLU A 208 21.08 0.58 -18.28
N VAL A 209 20.49 1.12 -19.36
CA VAL A 209 20.07 0.31 -20.51
C VAL A 209 21.28 -0.21 -21.27
N LEU A 210 21.37 -1.54 -21.39
CA LEU A 210 22.45 -2.22 -22.08
C LEU A 210 22.33 -2.05 -23.61
N LYS A 211 23.47 -1.90 -24.29
CA LYS A 211 23.54 -1.76 -25.75
C LYS A 211 23.23 -3.10 -26.45
N PRO A 212 22.54 -3.11 -27.60
CA PRO A 212 22.26 -4.35 -28.34
C PRO A 212 23.49 -5.20 -28.67
N SER A 213 24.67 -4.57 -28.83
CA SER A 213 25.94 -5.22 -29.11
C SER A 213 26.65 -5.81 -27.88
N THR A 214 26.15 -5.58 -26.66
CA THR A 214 26.74 -6.13 -25.44
C THR A 214 26.69 -7.66 -25.47
N GLN A 215 27.86 -8.29 -25.35
CA GLN A 215 27.99 -9.75 -25.32
C GLN A 215 27.74 -10.30 -23.92
N MET A 216 26.74 -11.16 -23.81
CA MET A 216 26.24 -11.66 -22.54
C MET A 216 26.28 -13.19 -22.50
N VAL A 217 26.57 -13.74 -21.32
CA VAL A 217 26.64 -15.17 -21.08
C VAL A 217 25.35 -15.62 -20.38
N PRO A 218 24.51 -16.48 -20.99
CA PRO A 218 23.26 -16.92 -20.38
C PRO A 218 23.48 -17.97 -19.27
N VAL A 219 22.65 -17.87 -18.25
CA VAL A 219 22.64 -18.68 -17.04
C VAL A 219 21.20 -19.14 -16.76
N ASP A 220 20.93 -20.42 -17.04
CA ASP A 220 19.60 -21.00 -16.90
C ASP A 220 19.28 -21.42 -15.45
N LEU A 221 18.32 -20.73 -14.82
CA LEU A 221 17.89 -20.97 -13.45
C LEU A 221 16.95 -22.18 -13.32
N SER A 222 16.33 -22.65 -14.41
CA SER A 222 15.38 -23.76 -14.39
C SER A 222 16.05 -25.10 -14.07
N SER A 223 17.32 -25.25 -14.47
CA SER A 223 18.17 -26.40 -14.16
C SER A 223 18.39 -26.59 -12.65
N VAL A 224 18.29 -25.50 -11.89
CA VAL A 224 18.55 -25.45 -10.46
C VAL A 224 17.33 -25.92 -9.65
N ARG A 225 16.10 -25.76 -10.15
CA ARG A 225 14.89 -26.29 -9.47
C ARG A 225 14.93 -27.82 -9.29
N LYS A 226 15.76 -28.55 -10.06
CA LYS A 226 15.91 -30.00 -9.98
C LYS A 226 16.98 -30.48 -8.98
N ASN A 227 17.96 -29.64 -8.67
CA ASN A 227 19.05 -29.96 -7.74
C ASN A 227 18.89 -29.10 -6.48
N ARG A 228 18.89 -29.71 -5.30
CA ARG A 228 18.51 -29.11 -4.00
C ARG A 228 19.25 -27.83 -3.56
N SER A 229 20.12 -27.23 -4.38
CA SER A 229 20.93 -26.05 -4.06
C SER A 229 20.70 -24.93 -5.09
N PRO A 230 20.21 -23.74 -4.68
CA PRO A 230 19.86 -22.64 -5.59
C PRO A 230 21.06 -21.81 -6.09
N GLN A 231 22.24 -22.43 -6.22
CA GLN A 231 23.49 -21.73 -6.47
C GLN A 231 24.10 -22.13 -7.82
N ILE A 232 24.47 -21.13 -8.63
CA ILE A 232 25.21 -21.31 -9.88
C ILE A 232 26.59 -20.66 -9.76
N SER A 233 27.64 -21.31 -10.26
CA SER A 233 29.00 -20.76 -10.25
C SER A 233 29.54 -20.61 -11.68
N LEU A 234 29.95 -19.39 -12.01
CA LEU A 234 30.64 -18.98 -13.23
C LEU A 234 32.11 -18.68 -12.94
N THR A 235 32.97 -19.03 -13.87
CA THR A 235 34.39 -18.65 -13.84
C THR A 235 34.77 -18.04 -15.17
N GLU A 236 35.21 -16.78 -15.16
CA GLU A 236 35.78 -16.12 -16.33
C GLU A 236 37.26 -16.49 -16.42
N LYS A 237 37.68 -17.01 -17.58
CA LYS A 237 39.07 -17.26 -17.94
C LYS A 237 39.42 -16.45 -19.19
N HIS A 238 40.71 -16.40 -19.53
CA HIS A 238 41.23 -15.77 -20.74
C HIS A 238 40.40 -16.02 -22.02
N ASP A 239 39.84 -17.22 -22.20
CA ASP A 239 39.14 -17.66 -23.39
C ASP A 239 37.60 -17.71 -23.24
N GLY A 240 37.06 -17.25 -22.12
CA GLY A 240 35.62 -17.07 -21.91
C GLY A 240 35.10 -17.56 -20.57
N PHE A 241 33.78 -17.72 -20.47
CA PHE A 241 33.09 -18.11 -19.24
C PHE A 241 32.82 -19.61 -19.18
N TYR A 242 32.95 -20.17 -17.98
CA TYR A 242 32.76 -21.60 -17.71
C TYR A 242 31.78 -21.85 -16.55
N LEU A 243 30.82 -22.74 -16.77
CA LEU A 243 29.93 -23.32 -15.75
C LEU A 243 30.58 -24.58 -15.16
N SER A 244 30.45 -24.79 -13.83
CA SER A 244 30.96 -25.96 -13.11
C SER A 244 32.43 -26.34 -13.39
N ARG A 245 33.26 -25.35 -13.75
CA ARG A 245 34.69 -25.45 -14.14
C ARG A 245 35.00 -26.19 -15.46
N THR A 246 34.03 -26.79 -16.16
CA THR A 246 34.29 -27.62 -17.36
C THR A 246 33.45 -27.26 -18.59
N THR A 247 32.29 -26.64 -18.40
CA THR A 247 31.35 -26.36 -19.51
C THR A 247 31.51 -24.93 -19.96
N ARG A 248 32.11 -24.70 -21.14
CA ARG A 248 32.21 -23.36 -21.74
C ARG A 248 30.82 -22.87 -22.12
N VAL A 249 30.49 -21.63 -21.75
CA VAL A 249 29.23 -20.98 -22.10
C VAL A 249 29.48 -19.97 -23.21
N VAL A 250 28.66 -20.02 -24.26
CA VAL A 250 28.80 -19.14 -25.43
C VAL A 250 28.18 -17.79 -25.12
N ALA A 251 28.99 -16.73 -25.21
CA ALA A 251 28.48 -15.36 -25.15
C ALA A 251 27.69 -15.03 -26.42
N LYS A 252 26.53 -14.40 -26.25
CA LYS A 252 25.65 -13.93 -27.32
C LYS A 252 25.40 -12.45 -27.16
N THR A 253 25.24 -11.73 -28.26
CA THR A 253 24.82 -10.32 -28.16
C THR A 253 23.39 -10.23 -27.61
N LEU A 254 23.03 -9.11 -26.97
CA LEU A 254 21.65 -8.87 -26.57
C LEU A 254 20.69 -8.96 -27.78
N TRP A 255 21.13 -8.49 -28.94
CA TRP A 255 20.41 -8.66 -30.20
C TRP A 255 20.08 -10.13 -30.51
N GLU A 256 21.08 -11.01 -30.44
CA GLU A 256 20.89 -12.46 -30.65
C GLU A 256 19.98 -13.07 -29.58
N LEU A 257 20.06 -12.62 -28.33
CA LEU A 257 19.19 -13.10 -27.26
C LEU A 257 17.72 -12.72 -27.47
N CYS A 258 17.45 -11.53 -28.01
CA CYS A 258 16.10 -11.06 -28.34
C CYS A 258 15.53 -11.75 -29.60
N THR A 259 16.40 -12.16 -30.53
CA THR A 259 15.99 -12.72 -31.84
C THR A 259 16.03 -14.24 -31.90
N SER A 260 16.77 -14.91 -31.01
CA SER A 260 16.96 -16.37 -31.02
C SER A 260 15.74 -17.22 -30.63
N GLY A 261 14.59 -16.59 -30.35
CA GLY A 261 13.29 -17.25 -30.16
C GLY A 261 12.39 -17.31 -31.41
N VAL A 262 12.84 -16.78 -32.56
CA VAL A 262 12.10 -16.86 -33.83
C VAL A 262 12.37 -18.20 -34.51
N SER A 263 11.88 -19.30 -33.91
CA SER A 263 11.75 -20.57 -34.62
C SER A 263 10.33 -20.68 -35.17
N SER A 264 10.25 -20.67 -36.49
CA SER A 264 9.06 -20.94 -37.30
C SER A 264 8.72 -22.42 -37.25
N GLU A 265 8.05 -22.88 -36.19
CA GLU A 265 7.09 -23.99 -36.19
C GLU A 265 6.69 -24.32 -34.75
N PRO A 266 5.38 -24.44 -34.44
CA PRO A 266 4.96 -25.05 -33.18
C PRO A 266 5.39 -26.54 -33.19
N PRO A 267 5.87 -27.10 -32.07
CA PRO A 267 6.19 -28.52 -32.01
C PRO A 267 4.97 -29.36 -32.44
N PRO A 268 5.17 -30.46 -33.18
CA PRO A 268 4.08 -31.21 -33.78
C PRO A 268 3.08 -31.64 -32.72
N ARG A 269 1.80 -31.34 -32.99
CA ARG A 269 0.66 -31.82 -32.21
C ARG A 269 0.78 -33.33 -32.04
N ALA A 270 1.04 -33.78 -30.81
CA ALA A 270 0.71 -35.14 -30.43
C ALA A 270 -0.78 -35.35 -30.72
N PRO A 271 -1.18 -36.51 -31.29
CA PRO A 271 -2.57 -36.75 -31.68
C PRO A 271 -3.50 -36.48 -30.49
N GLN A 272 -4.53 -35.67 -30.75
CA GLN A 272 -5.57 -35.31 -29.80
C GLN A 272 -6.22 -36.59 -29.25
N GLN A 273 -5.75 -37.05 -28.10
CA GLN A 273 -6.61 -37.75 -27.19
C GLN A 273 -7.52 -36.70 -26.56
N GLN A 274 -8.83 -36.92 -26.62
CA GLN A 274 -9.80 -36.12 -25.89
C GLN A 274 -9.30 -35.97 -24.44
N PRO A 275 -9.26 -34.75 -23.90
CA PRO A 275 -8.69 -34.54 -22.58
C PRO A 275 -9.51 -35.34 -21.58
N PRO A 276 -8.87 -36.12 -20.69
CA PRO A 276 -9.58 -36.61 -19.53
C PRO A 276 -9.98 -35.40 -18.70
N LEU A 277 -11.26 -35.27 -18.38
CA LEU A 277 -11.76 -34.35 -17.35
C LEU A 277 -10.94 -34.57 -16.07
N ARG A 278 -9.95 -33.71 -15.78
CA ARG A 278 -9.23 -33.78 -14.51
C ARG A 278 -8.67 -32.45 -14.01
N LYS A 279 -9.45 -31.93 -13.05
CA LYS A 279 -9.11 -31.29 -11.78
C LYS A 279 -8.15 -30.09 -11.82
N GLN A 280 -8.77 -28.91 -11.70
CA GLN A 280 -8.18 -27.64 -11.25
C GLN A 280 -7.11 -27.88 -10.16
N ALA A 281 -5.97 -27.20 -10.29
CA ALA A 281 -5.08 -27.02 -9.15
C ALA A 281 -5.90 -26.40 -8.01
N ALA A 282 -5.75 -26.93 -6.80
CA ALA A 282 -6.53 -26.45 -5.67
C ALA A 282 -6.26 -24.95 -5.51
N PRO A 283 -7.31 -24.10 -5.43
CA PRO A 283 -7.14 -22.68 -5.13
C PRO A 283 -6.23 -22.52 -3.91
N PRO A 284 -5.43 -21.44 -3.82
CA PRO A 284 -4.67 -21.18 -2.60
C PRO A 284 -5.64 -21.22 -1.41
N LYS A 285 -5.22 -21.81 -0.28
CA LYS A 285 -6.14 -22.18 0.81
C LYS A 285 -7.04 -21.02 1.29
N TRP A 286 -6.54 -19.78 1.20
CA TRP A 286 -7.30 -18.58 1.54
C TRP A 286 -8.46 -18.30 0.55
N LYS A 287 -8.35 -18.73 -0.71
CA LYS A 287 -9.31 -18.45 -1.77
C LYS A 287 -10.62 -19.22 -1.59
N GLU A 288 -10.56 -20.47 -1.16
CA GLU A 288 -11.78 -21.22 -0.82
C GLU A 288 -12.55 -20.56 0.35
N GLU A 289 -11.83 -20.03 1.32
CA GLU A 289 -12.42 -19.30 2.45
C GLU A 289 -12.98 -17.94 2.02
N ALA A 290 -12.23 -17.19 1.21
CA ALA A 290 -12.67 -15.91 0.63
C ALA A 290 -13.93 -16.09 -0.23
N ASP A 291 -13.97 -17.09 -1.10
CA ASP A 291 -15.09 -17.34 -2.00
C ASP A 291 -16.37 -17.73 -1.23
N LYS A 292 -16.25 -18.51 -0.14
CA LYS A 292 -17.38 -18.81 0.77
C LYS A 292 -17.97 -17.56 1.42
N LEU A 293 -17.13 -16.55 1.65
CA LEU A 293 -17.51 -15.28 2.26
C LEU A 293 -17.88 -14.20 1.24
N GLY A 294 -17.77 -14.49 -0.07
CA GLY A 294 -18.03 -13.54 -1.15
C GLY A 294 -16.92 -12.52 -1.40
N PHE A 295 -15.68 -12.82 -0.98
CA PHE A 295 -14.52 -11.95 -1.15
C PHE A 295 -13.68 -12.33 -2.38
N THR A 296 -13.24 -11.30 -3.10
CA THR A 296 -12.44 -11.44 -4.32
C THR A 296 -10.95 -11.42 -4.01
N TYR A 297 -10.52 -10.59 -3.06
CA TYR A 297 -9.11 -10.30 -2.77
C TYR A 297 -8.68 -10.78 -1.38
N PHE A 298 -7.43 -11.25 -1.24
CA PHE A 298 -6.87 -11.68 0.04
C PHE A 298 -6.98 -10.60 1.14
N ARG A 299 -6.77 -9.33 0.77
CA ARG A 299 -6.88 -8.18 1.68
C ARG A 299 -8.28 -8.05 2.31
N GLN A 300 -9.34 -8.39 1.59
CA GLN A 300 -10.71 -8.39 2.14
C GLN A 300 -10.90 -9.52 3.16
N LEU A 301 -10.35 -10.71 2.89
CA LEU A 301 -10.37 -11.81 3.84
C LEU A 301 -9.55 -11.47 5.12
N HIS A 302 -8.39 -10.83 4.97
CA HIS A 302 -7.60 -10.35 6.09
C HIS A 302 -8.40 -9.34 6.95
N ALA A 303 -8.95 -8.30 6.31
CA ALA A 303 -9.78 -7.29 6.97
C ALA A 303 -10.99 -7.91 7.69
N TYR A 304 -11.68 -8.86 7.06
CA TYR A 304 -12.79 -9.57 7.69
C TYR A 304 -12.37 -10.32 8.95
N LYS A 305 -11.25 -11.06 8.91
CA LYS A 305 -10.72 -11.78 10.08
C LYS A 305 -10.34 -10.83 11.20
N PHE A 306 -9.63 -9.76 10.86
CA PHE A 306 -9.21 -8.73 11.79
C PHE A 306 -10.42 -8.08 12.47
N LEU A 307 -11.39 -7.60 11.70
CA LEU A 307 -12.60 -6.95 12.23
C LEU A 307 -13.49 -7.90 13.01
N THR A 308 -13.60 -9.17 12.61
CA THR A 308 -14.33 -10.19 13.37
C THR A 308 -13.71 -10.37 14.76
N LYS A 309 -12.38 -10.44 14.81
CA LYS A 309 -11.63 -10.55 16.07
C LYS A 309 -11.76 -9.28 16.92
N TYR A 310 -11.69 -8.09 16.32
CA TYR A 310 -11.91 -6.82 17.01
C TYR A 310 -13.33 -6.73 17.57
N ASN A 311 -14.34 -7.00 16.76
CA ASN A 311 -15.73 -6.98 17.17
C ASN A 311 -15.99 -7.95 18.33
N ALA A 312 -15.47 -9.18 18.27
CA ALA A 312 -15.62 -10.16 19.35
C ALA A 312 -14.94 -9.73 20.65
N THR A 313 -13.70 -9.22 20.58
CA THR A 313 -12.89 -8.93 21.77
C THR A 313 -13.15 -7.55 22.38
N GLN A 314 -13.45 -6.54 21.56
CA GLN A 314 -13.55 -5.14 21.99
C GLN A 314 -15.00 -4.64 22.05
N LEU A 315 -15.88 -5.15 21.18
CA LEU A 315 -17.25 -4.67 20.99
C LEU A 315 -18.31 -5.71 21.41
N ALA A 316 -17.92 -6.82 22.03
CA ALA A 316 -18.82 -7.90 22.46
C ALA A 316 -19.69 -8.46 21.32
N SER A 317 -19.09 -8.64 20.14
CA SER A 317 -19.74 -9.12 18.92
C SER A 317 -20.96 -8.29 18.49
N PHE A 318 -20.91 -6.98 18.73
CA PHE A 318 -22.01 -6.07 18.42
C PHE A 318 -22.39 -6.08 16.93
N HIS A 319 -21.41 -5.95 16.03
CA HIS A 319 -21.69 -5.93 14.60
C HIS A 319 -22.05 -7.32 14.08
N SER A 320 -23.07 -7.39 13.23
CA SER A 320 -23.39 -8.62 12.52
C SER A 320 -22.29 -8.98 11.53
N ASP A 321 -22.20 -10.26 11.20
CA ASP A 321 -21.28 -10.78 10.19
C ASP A 321 -21.42 -10.05 8.85
N ASP A 322 -22.65 -9.76 8.43
CA ASP A 322 -22.94 -9.02 7.19
C ASP A 322 -22.40 -7.58 7.23
N GLN A 323 -22.47 -6.90 8.37
CA GLN A 323 -21.88 -5.56 8.50
C GLN A 323 -20.35 -5.62 8.41
N ILE A 324 -19.72 -6.59 9.08
CA ILE A 324 -18.27 -6.77 9.00
C ILE A 324 -17.83 -7.11 7.58
N LYS A 325 -18.56 -7.96 6.88
CA LYS A 325 -18.30 -8.26 5.47
C LYS A 325 -18.39 -7.02 4.59
N LYS A 326 -19.41 -6.18 4.78
CA LYS A 326 -19.57 -4.93 4.02
C LYS A 326 -18.36 -4.01 4.20
N ILE A 327 -17.89 -3.83 5.43
CA ILE A 327 -16.70 -3.00 5.70
C ILE A 327 -15.45 -3.66 5.11
N ALA A 328 -15.27 -4.97 5.31
CA ALA A 328 -14.12 -5.71 4.78
C ALA A 328 -14.01 -5.68 3.26
N MET A 329 -15.14 -5.59 2.52
CA MET A 329 -15.14 -5.44 1.07
C MET A 329 -14.40 -4.17 0.61
N ASN A 330 -14.48 -3.11 1.41
CA ASN A 330 -13.83 -1.84 1.10
C ASN A 330 -12.31 -1.86 1.30
N ALA A 331 -11.76 -2.87 2.00
CA ALA A 331 -10.35 -2.93 2.36
C ALA A 331 -9.39 -2.85 1.16
N LYS A 332 -9.78 -3.37 -0.01
CA LYS A 332 -8.99 -3.19 -1.24
C LYS A 332 -9.00 -1.73 -1.68
N ILE A 333 -10.17 -1.13 -1.83
CA ILE A 333 -10.34 0.25 -2.32
C ILE A 333 -9.62 1.22 -1.38
N TRP A 334 -9.83 1.07 -0.07
CA TRP A 334 -9.18 1.91 0.93
C TRP A 334 -7.68 1.69 0.95
N GLY A 335 -7.23 0.43 0.87
CA GLY A 335 -5.83 0.09 0.77
C GLY A 335 -5.14 0.64 -0.48
N ASP A 336 -5.80 0.63 -1.64
CA ASP A 336 -5.28 1.19 -2.89
C ASP A 336 -5.20 2.73 -2.79
N LYS A 337 -6.21 3.39 -2.18
CA LYS A 337 -6.19 4.83 -1.89
C LYS A 337 -5.05 5.23 -0.95
N ILE A 338 -4.75 4.44 0.08
CA ILE A 338 -3.62 4.66 1.01
C ILE A 338 -2.29 4.53 0.24
N ARG A 339 -2.14 3.48 -0.58
CA ARG A 339 -0.91 3.16 -1.32
C ARG A 339 -0.61 4.08 -2.49
N ALA A 340 -1.63 4.73 -3.05
CA ALA A 340 -1.46 5.73 -4.10
C ALA A 340 -0.72 6.99 -3.63
N LYS A 341 -0.39 7.07 -2.32
CA LYS A 341 0.25 8.22 -1.70
C LYS A 341 1.62 7.86 -1.12
N ASP A 342 2.64 8.62 -1.50
CA ASP A 342 4.02 8.44 -1.05
C ASP A 342 4.14 8.56 0.47
N GLY A 343 4.83 7.60 1.10
CA GLY A 343 5.13 7.63 2.54
C GLY A 343 4.11 6.96 3.48
N TYR A 344 3.05 6.31 2.98
CA TYR A 344 2.10 5.54 3.80
C TYR A 344 2.29 4.03 3.67
N SER A 345 2.24 3.33 4.81
CA SER A 345 2.30 1.87 4.88
C SER A 345 0.91 1.26 5.03
N ASP A 346 0.84 -0.06 4.86
CA ASP A 346 -0.40 -0.83 5.05
C ASP A 346 -0.92 -0.82 6.50
N GLU A 347 -0.12 -0.35 7.47
CA GLU A 347 -0.46 -0.34 8.90
C GLU A 347 -1.69 0.53 9.22
N TYR A 348 -1.92 1.59 8.43
CA TYR A 348 -3.04 2.53 8.61
C TYR A 348 -4.39 1.98 8.15
N LEU A 349 -4.38 0.95 7.31
CA LEU A 349 -5.62 0.35 6.81
C LEU A 349 -6.41 -0.29 7.95
N ASP A 350 -5.74 -0.97 8.87
CA ASP A 350 -6.39 -1.61 10.02
C ASP A 350 -7.04 -0.58 10.95
N ASP A 351 -6.36 0.55 11.16
CA ASP A 351 -6.90 1.64 11.99
C ASP A 351 -8.18 2.23 11.37
N LEU A 352 -8.18 2.46 10.06
CA LEU A 352 -9.36 2.91 9.29
C LEU A 352 -10.50 1.90 9.28
N LEU A 353 -10.18 0.61 9.14
CA LEU A 353 -11.17 -0.46 9.18
C LEU A 353 -11.89 -0.51 10.54
N VAL A 354 -11.18 -0.26 11.64
CA VAL A 354 -11.82 -0.16 12.95
C VAL A 354 -12.66 1.09 13.07
N LEU A 355 -12.19 2.25 12.61
CA LEU A 355 -12.99 3.49 12.62
C LEU A 355 -14.34 3.29 11.91
N ALA A 356 -14.38 2.49 10.86
CA ALA A 356 -15.62 2.17 10.15
C ALA A 356 -16.68 1.39 10.97
N LEU A 357 -16.31 0.90 12.16
CA LEU A 357 -17.23 0.31 13.12
C LEU A 357 -17.93 1.37 13.99
N PHE A 358 -17.44 2.61 14.00
CA PHE A 358 -17.90 3.68 14.88
C PHE A 358 -18.67 4.75 14.11
N ASP A 359 -19.65 5.33 14.78
CA ASP A 359 -20.23 6.62 14.41
C ASP A 359 -19.41 7.73 15.09
N THR A 360 -19.09 8.80 14.35
CA THR A 360 -18.30 9.91 14.88
C THR A 360 -19.16 11.10 15.31
N ILE A 361 -18.83 11.67 16.48
CA ILE A 361 -19.42 12.90 17.01
C ILE A 361 -18.29 13.91 17.26
N LEU A 362 -18.37 15.06 16.59
CA LEU A 362 -17.50 16.21 16.84
C LEU A 362 -18.06 17.07 17.97
N PHE A 363 -17.26 17.31 19.01
CA PHE A 363 -17.56 18.21 20.10
C PHE A 363 -16.56 19.37 20.10
N LEU A 364 -17.01 20.53 19.63
CA LEU A 364 -16.15 21.64 19.20
C LEU A 364 -16.19 22.79 20.20
N ASP A 365 -15.02 23.31 20.55
CA ASP A 365 -14.91 24.51 21.38
C ASP A 365 -15.31 25.77 20.60
N ASN A 366 -16.09 26.64 21.26
CA ASN A 366 -16.46 27.97 20.81
C ASN A 366 -16.49 28.94 22.00
N SER A 367 -15.58 28.77 22.95
CA SER A 367 -15.38 29.65 24.10
C SER A 367 -14.74 30.99 23.70
N TRP A 368 -14.68 31.96 24.62
CA TRP A 368 -14.08 33.26 24.32
C TRP A 368 -12.59 33.18 23.94
N SER A 369 -11.82 32.21 24.46
CA SER A 369 -10.37 32.11 24.18
C SER A 369 -10.09 31.76 22.71
N MET A 370 -11.04 31.14 22.02
CA MET A 370 -10.97 30.89 20.57
C MET A 370 -10.90 32.18 19.73
N ASN A 371 -11.17 33.35 20.32
CA ASN A 371 -11.05 34.67 19.68
C ASN A 371 -9.70 35.35 19.93
N ASP A 372 -8.81 34.79 20.77
CA ASP A 372 -7.54 35.44 21.11
C ASP A 372 -6.62 35.59 19.89
N SER A 373 -6.80 34.73 18.87
CA SER A 373 -6.28 34.88 17.51
C SER A 373 -7.12 34.07 16.51
N ASN A 374 -6.85 34.21 15.21
CA ASN A 374 -7.50 33.38 14.19
C ASN A 374 -6.97 31.92 14.18
N GLU A 375 -5.73 31.72 14.64
CA GLU A 375 -5.04 30.42 14.54
C GLU A 375 -5.87 29.25 15.16
N PRO A 376 -6.38 29.31 16.41
CA PRO A 376 -7.13 28.19 16.99
C PRO A 376 -8.40 27.82 16.21
N THR A 377 -9.05 28.81 15.59
CA THR A 377 -10.26 28.58 14.80
C THR A 377 -9.92 27.90 13.46
N GLU A 378 -8.86 28.35 12.78
CA GLU A 378 -8.33 27.72 11.56
C GLU A 378 -7.86 26.28 11.85
N GLU A 379 -7.10 26.08 12.93
CA GLU A 379 -6.65 24.76 13.37
C GLU A 379 -7.83 23.81 13.69
N LEU A 380 -8.92 24.33 14.28
CA LEU A 380 -10.14 23.58 14.54
C LEU A 380 -10.87 23.21 13.25
N GLN A 381 -10.99 24.14 12.29
CA GLN A 381 -11.55 23.89 10.96
C GLN A 381 -10.79 22.79 10.21
N ASP A 382 -9.47 22.82 10.30
CA ASP A 382 -8.62 21.83 9.64
C ASP A 382 -8.78 20.44 10.23
N ILE A 383 -8.79 20.31 11.57
CA ILE A 383 -9.03 19.02 12.22
C ILE A 383 -10.46 18.53 11.95
N ALA A 384 -11.47 19.37 12.13
CA ALA A 384 -12.87 18.97 11.94
C ALA A 384 -13.15 18.59 10.47
N GLY A 385 -12.70 19.41 9.52
CA GLY A 385 -12.79 19.14 8.08
C GLY A 385 -12.11 17.83 7.70
N SER A 386 -10.92 17.57 8.26
CA SER A 386 -10.20 16.30 8.06
C SER A 386 -11.00 15.08 8.52
N ILE A 387 -11.66 15.18 9.69
CA ILE A 387 -12.47 14.08 10.23
C ILE A 387 -13.68 13.81 9.34
N VAL A 388 -14.41 14.86 8.94
CA VAL A 388 -15.56 14.70 8.05
C VAL A 388 -15.13 14.15 6.70
N GLU A 389 -14.03 14.64 6.14
CA GLU A 389 -13.53 14.12 4.85
C GLU A 389 -13.29 12.61 4.92
N VAL A 390 -12.60 12.11 5.96
CA VAL A 390 -12.37 10.67 6.15
C VAL A 390 -13.67 9.88 6.21
N GLU A 391 -14.64 10.35 6.99
CA GLU A 391 -15.95 9.72 7.09
C GLU A 391 -16.65 9.62 5.73
N SER A 392 -16.55 10.66 4.90
CA SER A 392 -17.14 10.73 3.55
C SER A 392 -16.37 9.88 2.52
N ILE A 393 -15.04 9.95 2.50
CA ILE A 393 -14.17 9.20 1.56
C ILE A 393 -14.41 7.69 1.65
N TYR A 394 -14.70 7.23 2.86
CA TYR A 394 -14.90 5.84 3.19
C TYR A 394 -16.38 5.44 3.22
N ASP A 395 -17.31 6.37 2.95
CA ASP A 395 -18.75 6.12 3.01
C ASP A 395 -19.16 5.43 4.32
N ASN A 396 -18.55 5.88 5.44
CA ASN A 396 -18.72 5.23 6.74
C ASN A 396 -20.04 5.63 7.40
N THR A 397 -20.35 6.93 7.37
CA THR A 397 -21.61 7.51 7.85
C THR A 397 -22.15 8.50 6.82
N PRO A 398 -23.48 8.59 6.63
CA PRO A 398 -24.07 9.60 5.76
C PRO A 398 -23.71 11.03 6.17
N SER A 399 -23.58 11.29 7.48
CA SER A 399 -23.16 12.58 8.02
C SER A 399 -22.52 12.44 9.39
N VAL A 400 -21.63 13.37 9.73
CA VAL A 400 -20.98 13.47 11.03
C VAL A 400 -21.76 14.44 11.91
N ARG A 401 -22.04 14.04 13.16
CA ARG A 401 -22.75 14.89 14.13
C ARG A 401 -21.80 15.91 14.73
N ILE A 402 -22.28 17.14 14.89
CA ILE A 402 -21.51 18.26 15.44
C ILE A 402 -22.30 18.89 16.58
N GLU A 403 -21.61 19.10 17.70
CA GLU A 403 -22.12 19.88 18.83
C GLU A 403 -21.05 20.85 19.31
N PHE A 404 -21.46 22.08 19.60
CA PHE A 404 -20.58 23.12 20.13
C PHE A 404 -20.61 23.15 21.66
N LEU A 405 -19.49 23.53 22.28
CA LEU A 405 -19.31 23.58 23.72
C LEU A 405 -20.32 24.53 24.39
N ASN A 406 -20.38 25.75 23.90
CA ASN A 406 -21.23 26.82 24.42
C ASN A 406 -22.56 26.92 23.64
N GLY A 407 -23.55 27.55 24.27
CA GLY A 407 -24.91 27.69 23.69
C GLY A 407 -25.83 26.51 23.94
N LYS A 408 -27.02 26.56 23.33
CA LYS A 408 -27.99 25.46 23.38
C LYS A 408 -27.53 24.31 22.48
N PRO A 409 -27.92 23.05 22.75
CA PRO A 409 -27.65 21.95 21.84
C PRO A 409 -28.28 22.20 20.46
N ARG A 410 -27.60 21.82 19.39
CA ARG A 410 -27.96 22.21 18.02
C ARG A 410 -28.28 21.04 17.08
N ASP A 411 -27.79 19.83 17.38
CA ASP A 411 -27.91 18.65 16.51
C ASP A 411 -27.43 18.90 15.07
N ASP A 412 -26.41 19.76 14.90
CA ASP A 412 -25.85 20.04 13.58
C ASP A 412 -25.20 18.77 13.00
N THR A 413 -25.15 18.66 11.68
CA THR A 413 -24.47 17.58 10.96
C THR A 413 -23.75 18.12 9.74
N ALA A 414 -22.67 17.46 9.32
CA ALA A 414 -21.99 17.75 8.06
C ALA A 414 -21.72 16.46 7.28
N GLU A 415 -21.99 16.47 5.98
CA GLU A 415 -21.70 15.41 5.03
C GLU A 415 -20.34 15.62 4.35
N THR A 416 -19.86 16.86 4.31
CA THR A 416 -18.60 17.23 3.64
C THR A 416 -17.71 18.10 4.51
N ALA A 417 -16.41 18.09 4.20
CA ALA A 417 -15.43 18.91 4.89
C ALA A 417 -15.74 20.42 4.78
N ASP A 418 -16.28 20.86 3.66
CA ASP A 418 -16.63 22.27 3.44
C ASP A 418 -17.85 22.68 4.30
N GLU A 419 -18.86 21.82 4.42
CA GLU A 419 -20.02 22.07 5.29
C GLU A 419 -19.62 22.28 6.76
N VAL A 420 -18.71 21.46 7.28
CA VAL A 420 -18.23 21.64 8.67
C VAL A 420 -17.38 22.89 8.82
N ARG A 421 -16.52 23.21 7.85
CA ARG A 421 -15.72 24.45 7.87
C ARG A 421 -16.60 25.69 7.85
N GLU A 422 -17.63 25.71 6.99
CA GLU A 422 -18.62 26.78 6.93
C GLU A 422 -19.43 26.89 8.23
N LEU A 423 -19.85 25.76 8.82
CA LEU A 423 -20.56 25.76 10.10
C LEU A 423 -19.71 26.40 11.20
N ILE A 424 -18.43 26.05 11.27
CA ILE A 424 -17.48 26.63 12.22
C ILE A 424 -17.25 28.11 11.94
N ALA A 425 -17.09 28.51 10.67
CA ALA A 425 -16.86 29.92 10.31
C ALA A 425 -18.02 30.84 10.74
N ASN A 426 -19.23 30.29 10.84
CA ASN A 426 -20.44 31.03 11.20
C ASN A 426 -20.85 30.91 12.68
N ILE A 427 -20.08 30.19 13.51
CA ILE A 427 -20.38 30.08 14.94
C ILE A 427 -19.86 31.31 15.70
N ASN A 428 -20.64 31.78 16.67
CA ASN A 428 -20.14 32.79 17.60
C ASN A 428 -19.35 32.11 18.71
N ASN A 429 -18.16 32.64 18.97
CA ASN A 429 -17.34 32.28 20.12
C ASN A 429 -17.76 33.10 21.35
N PHE A 430 -18.17 32.43 22.43
CA PHE A 430 -18.62 33.07 23.67
C PHE A 430 -18.60 32.09 24.84
N GLY A 431 -18.60 32.65 26.05
CA GLY A 431 -18.67 31.87 27.29
C GLY A 431 -17.30 31.35 27.74
N THR A 432 -17.32 30.43 28.70
CA THR A 432 -16.14 29.82 29.29
C THR A 432 -15.91 28.41 28.72
N THR A 433 -15.03 27.61 29.33
CA THR A 433 -14.70 26.25 28.84
C THR A 433 -15.19 25.15 29.82
N PRO A 434 -16.50 24.97 30.04
CA PRO A 434 -17.06 23.96 30.95
C PRO A 434 -17.09 22.56 30.29
N LEU A 435 -15.92 22.06 29.88
CA LEU A 435 -15.75 20.91 29.00
C LEU A 435 -16.45 19.64 29.53
N GLY A 436 -16.25 19.33 30.82
CA GLY A 436 -16.85 18.13 31.45
C GLY A 436 -18.37 18.21 31.54
N ALA A 437 -18.91 19.29 32.11
CA ALA A 437 -20.36 19.46 32.24
C ALA A 437 -21.09 19.43 30.89
N GLN A 438 -20.51 20.06 29.85
CA GLN A 438 -21.15 20.10 28.54
C GLN A 438 -20.96 18.80 27.76
N LEU A 439 -19.82 18.10 27.88
CA LEU A 439 -19.68 16.75 27.35
C LEU A 439 -20.79 15.85 27.89
N ARG A 440 -21.00 15.87 29.22
CA ARG A 440 -22.07 15.11 29.86
C ARG A 440 -23.44 15.48 29.31
N LYS A 441 -23.79 16.76 29.39
CA LYS A 441 -25.13 17.26 29.05
C LYS A 441 -25.47 17.15 27.57
N LYS A 442 -24.53 17.48 26.68
CA LYS A 442 -24.79 17.61 25.24
C LYS A 442 -24.49 16.32 24.49
N ILE A 443 -23.55 15.51 24.95
CA ILE A 443 -23.16 14.28 24.26
C ILE A 443 -23.64 13.05 25.03
N LEU A 444 -23.16 12.84 26.25
CA LEU A 444 -23.34 11.57 26.94
C LEU A 444 -24.82 11.32 27.32
N ASP A 445 -25.48 12.30 27.95
CA ASP A 445 -26.89 12.20 28.35
C ASP A 445 -27.86 12.15 27.18
N ARG A 446 -27.45 12.61 25.98
CA ARG A 446 -28.33 12.66 24.79
C ARG A 446 -28.12 11.47 23.86
N PHE A 447 -26.87 11.12 23.58
CA PHE A 447 -26.54 10.16 22.53
C PHE A 447 -25.99 8.83 23.04
N VAL A 448 -25.52 8.76 24.29
CA VAL A 448 -24.85 7.58 24.84
C VAL A 448 -25.67 6.91 25.94
N TYR A 449 -25.88 7.56 27.08
CA TYR A 449 -26.51 6.95 28.26
C TYR A 449 -27.94 6.46 28.04
N PRO A 450 -28.83 7.20 27.34
CA PRO A 450 -30.16 6.67 27.04
C PRO A 450 -30.11 5.36 26.26
N LYS A 451 -29.16 5.26 25.32
CA LYS A 451 -29.00 4.09 24.46
C LYS A 451 -28.35 2.92 25.22
N LEU A 452 -27.41 3.20 26.13
CA LEU A 452 -26.86 2.18 27.04
C LEU A 452 -27.94 1.61 27.96
N GLN A 453 -28.78 2.47 28.56
CA GLN A 453 -29.89 2.06 29.42
C GLN A 453 -30.96 1.25 28.67
N ALA A 454 -31.18 1.55 27.38
CA ALA A 454 -32.04 0.78 26.48
C ALA A 454 -31.43 -0.57 26.03
N LYS A 455 -30.45 -1.11 26.78
CA LYS A 455 -29.68 -2.34 26.52
C LYS A 455 -28.67 -2.25 25.37
N GLY A 456 -28.21 -1.05 25.00
CA GLY A 456 -27.02 -0.86 24.17
C GLY A 456 -27.20 -1.15 22.69
N THR A 457 -28.36 -0.83 22.10
CA THR A 457 -28.67 -1.13 20.69
C THR A 457 -28.23 -0.02 19.71
N PHE A 458 -27.09 0.62 19.98
CA PHE A 458 -26.59 1.69 19.11
C PHE A 458 -25.20 1.34 18.60
N ARG A 459 -24.83 1.83 17.43
CA ARG A 459 -23.48 1.62 16.88
C ARG A 459 -22.44 2.16 17.88
N PRO A 460 -21.23 1.57 17.94
CA PRO A 460 -20.12 2.15 18.69
C PRO A 460 -19.93 3.62 18.33
N VAL A 461 -19.51 4.45 19.28
CA VAL A 461 -19.37 5.91 19.06
C VAL A 461 -17.97 6.38 19.40
N LEU A 462 -17.39 7.16 18.49
CA LEU A 462 -16.16 7.91 18.69
C LEU A 462 -16.52 9.39 18.93
N ILE A 463 -16.16 9.91 20.11
CA ILE A 463 -16.39 11.31 20.48
C ILE A 463 -15.07 12.06 20.34
N CYS A 464 -14.99 12.93 19.35
CA CYS A 464 -13.82 13.75 19.03
C CYS A 464 -14.01 15.16 19.58
N VAL A 465 -13.25 15.49 20.63
CA VAL A 465 -13.25 16.80 21.29
C VAL A 465 -12.12 17.65 20.71
N ILE A 466 -12.40 18.88 20.29
CA ILE A 466 -11.37 19.82 19.80
C ILE A 466 -11.48 21.12 20.60
N THR A 467 -10.39 21.53 21.26
CA THR A 467 -10.40 22.68 22.20
C THR A 467 -9.03 23.38 22.27
N ASP A 468 -9.06 24.70 22.45
CA ASP A 468 -7.88 25.55 22.69
C ASP A 468 -7.57 25.77 24.17
N GLY A 469 -8.52 25.44 25.05
CA GLY A 469 -8.52 25.83 26.45
C GLY A 469 -8.39 24.68 27.44
N CYS A 470 -7.94 24.99 28.66
CA CYS A 470 -8.13 24.09 29.79
C CYS A 470 -9.54 24.29 30.40
N PRO A 471 -10.15 23.26 31.00
CA PRO A 471 -11.42 23.42 31.70
C PRO A 471 -11.34 24.51 32.78
N ASP A 472 -12.45 25.21 33.00
CA ASP A 472 -12.57 26.20 34.08
C ASP A 472 -12.11 25.62 35.43
N PRO A 473 -11.52 26.42 36.34
CA PRO A 473 -11.07 25.92 37.65
C PRO A 473 -12.15 25.20 38.46
N ALA A 474 -13.42 25.61 38.32
CA ALA A 474 -14.57 24.98 38.97
C ALA A 474 -14.92 23.59 38.39
N GLU A 475 -14.45 23.29 37.18
CA GLU A 475 -14.70 22.06 36.42
C GLU A 475 -13.44 21.17 36.37
N LYS A 476 -12.39 21.51 37.14
CA LYS A 476 -11.14 20.77 37.18
C LYS A 476 -11.39 19.30 37.55
N GLY A 477 -10.92 18.40 36.70
CA GLY A 477 -11.09 16.95 36.89
C GLY A 477 -12.44 16.41 36.41
N ARG A 478 -13.42 17.27 36.12
CA ARG A 478 -14.76 16.80 35.73
C ARG A 478 -14.75 16.07 34.40
N PHE A 479 -14.01 16.58 33.40
CA PHE A 479 -13.88 15.90 32.11
C PHE A 479 -13.37 14.45 32.26
N GLN A 480 -12.32 14.26 33.06
CA GLN A 480 -11.80 12.92 33.40
C GLN A 480 -12.85 12.06 34.10
N ASN A 481 -13.56 12.63 35.08
CA ASN A 481 -14.60 11.93 35.83
C ASN A 481 -15.75 11.45 34.93
N GLU A 482 -16.19 12.26 33.96
CA GLU A 482 -17.27 11.87 33.04
C GLU A 482 -16.82 10.73 32.09
N ILE A 483 -15.57 10.74 31.64
CA ILE A 483 -14.99 9.63 30.85
C ILE A 483 -14.90 8.36 31.71
N ASP A 484 -14.41 8.48 32.94
CA ASP A 484 -14.30 7.34 33.87
C ASP A 484 -15.68 6.78 34.25
N GLU A 485 -16.68 7.64 34.47
CA GLU A 485 -18.07 7.20 34.69
C GLU A 485 -18.61 6.45 33.47
N CYS A 486 -18.40 6.98 32.25
CA CYS A 486 -18.77 6.30 31.02
C CYS A 486 -18.11 4.91 30.92
N LYS A 487 -16.79 4.83 31.17
CA LYS A 487 -16.02 3.58 31.20
C LYS A 487 -16.58 2.58 32.21
N LYS A 488 -16.90 3.03 33.43
CA LYS A 488 -17.52 2.19 34.48
C LYS A 488 -18.87 1.65 34.04
N LEU A 489 -19.70 2.47 33.40
CA LEU A 489 -21.00 2.04 32.88
C LEU A 489 -20.86 1.01 31.76
N LEU A 490 -19.90 1.16 30.84
CA LEU A 490 -19.63 0.17 29.79
C LEU A 490 -19.16 -1.19 30.33
N ARG A 491 -18.52 -1.19 31.51
CA ARG A 491 -18.06 -2.40 32.19
C ARG A 491 -19.14 -3.08 33.03
N ASP A 492 -20.20 -2.36 33.37
CA ASP A 492 -21.33 -2.90 34.12
C ASP A 492 -22.18 -3.82 33.25
N ARG A 493 -21.97 -5.14 33.41
CA ARG A 493 -22.64 -6.19 32.65
C ARG A 493 -24.09 -6.41 33.06
N ASP A 494 -24.49 -5.94 34.24
CA ASP A 494 -25.89 -5.95 34.66
C ASP A 494 -26.69 -4.87 33.94
N ARG A 495 -26.01 -3.77 33.55
CA ARG A 495 -26.62 -2.61 32.87
C ARG A 495 -26.47 -2.62 31.35
N THR A 496 -25.36 -3.15 30.82
CA THR A 496 -25.05 -3.05 29.39
C THR A 496 -24.60 -4.38 28.79
N LYS A 497 -24.88 -4.56 27.48
CA LYS A 497 -24.47 -5.75 26.70
C LYS A 497 -23.37 -5.47 25.69
N VAL A 498 -22.86 -4.24 25.66
CA VAL A 498 -21.90 -3.76 24.66
C VAL A 498 -20.47 -3.87 25.18
N GLY A 499 -19.48 -3.92 24.28
CA GLY A 499 -18.08 -4.04 24.68
C GLY A 499 -17.52 -2.81 25.40
N GLU A 500 -16.35 -2.95 26.03
CA GLU A 500 -15.70 -1.82 26.73
C GLU A 500 -15.25 -0.71 25.77
N LYS A 501 -15.06 -1.02 24.49
CA LYS A 501 -14.70 -0.05 23.45
C LYS A 501 -15.90 0.51 22.70
N HIS A 502 -17.12 0.32 23.22
CA HIS A 502 -18.32 0.80 22.54
C HIS A 502 -18.47 2.33 22.53
N VAL A 503 -17.77 3.01 23.43
CA VAL A 503 -17.60 4.48 23.40
C VAL A 503 -16.12 4.78 23.56
N LEU A 504 -15.57 5.53 22.62
CA LEU A 504 -14.19 6.00 22.63
C LEU A 504 -14.17 7.52 22.62
N PHE A 505 -13.12 8.08 23.19
CA PHE A 505 -12.90 9.52 23.24
C PHE A 505 -11.57 9.84 22.57
N GLN A 506 -11.55 10.94 21.83
CA GLN A 506 -10.35 11.57 21.33
C GLN A 506 -10.40 13.05 21.70
N ILE A 507 -9.29 13.61 22.13
CA ILE A 507 -9.17 15.06 22.38
C ILE A 507 -7.97 15.61 21.62
N SER A 508 -8.23 16.61 20.78
CA SER A 508 -7.23 17.40 20.06
C SER A 508 -7.09 18.78 20.67
N ARG A 509 -5.86 19.16 21.00
CA ARG A 509 -5.52 20.54 21.34
C ARG A 509 -5.30 21.39 20.10
N VAL A 510 -5.90 22.57 20.06
CA VAL A 510 -5.56 23.65 19.14
C VAL A 510 -4.98 24.85 19.90
N GLY A 511 -4.38 25.80 19.21
CA GLY A 511 -3.76 26.98 19.79
C GLY A 511 -2.51 26.71 20.64
N LYS A 512 -1.97 27.78 21.23
CA LYS A 512 -0.66 27.79 21.91
C LYS A 512 -0.75 28.06 23.42
N LEU A 513 -1.95 28.00 24.01
CA LEU A 513 -2.15 28.25 25.44
C LEU A 513 -1.43 27.20 26.29
N ARG A 514 -0.63 27.68 27.24
CA ARG A 514 0.21 26.83 28.11
C ARG A 514 -0.62 25.98 29.06
N GLU A 515 -1.71 26.54 29.57
CA GLU A 515 -2.65 25.88 30.47
C GLU A 515 -3.34 24.71 29.76
N ALA A 516 -3.72 24.89 28.50
CA ALA A 516 -4.27 23.82 27.66
C ALA A 516 -3.22 22.72 27.38
N GLU A 517 -1.96 23.10 27.13
CA GLU A 517 -0.87 22.12 26.97
C GLU A 517 -0.67 21.28 28.26
N GLN A 518 -0.70 21.91 29.43
CA GLN A 518 -0.58 21.21 30.71
C GLN A 518 -1.77 20.28 30.97
N PHE A 519 -2.99 20.72 30.66
CA PHE A 519 -4.19 19.91 30.77
C PHE A 519 -4.08 18.65 29.91
N ILE A 520 -3.71 18.79 28.64
CA ILE A 520 -3.56 17.70 27.68
C ILE A 520 -2.45 16.73 28.12
N LYS A 521 -1.32 17.23 28.63
CA LYS A 521 -0.27 16.39 29.25
C LYS A 521 -0.79 15.61 30.45
N SER A 522 -1.63 16.22 31.29
CA SER A 522 -2.23 15.55 32.44
C SER A 522 -3.16 14.40 32.03
N LEU A 523 -3.96 14.59 30.96
CA LEU A 523 -4.83 13.54 30.42
C LEU A 523 -4.00 12.37 29.87
N LYS A 524 -2.92 12.65 29.15
CA LYS A 524 -2.03 11.62 28.60
C LYS A 524 -1.31 10.81 29.69
N ALA A 525 -1.04 11.42 30.84
CA ALA A 525 -0.38 10.79 31.97
C ALA A 525 -1.34 10.00 32.88
N ASP A 526 -2.66 10.16 32.72
CA ASP A 526 -3.66 9.52 33.56
C ASP A 526 -3.84 8.03 33.19
N PRO A 527 -3.48 7.08 34.08
CA PRO A 527 -3.61 5.65 33.79
C PRO A 527 -5.07 5.19 33.67
N GLU A 528 -6.03 5.88 34.30
CA GLU A 528 -7.44 5.51 34.24
C GLU A 528 -8.08 5.85 32.89
N LEU A 529 -7.54 6.84 32.18
CA LEU A 529 -8.00 7.22 30.85
C LEU A 529 -7.37 6.38 29.73
N LYS A 530 -6.40 5.53 30.08
CA LYS A 530 -5.71 4.68 29.11
C LYS A 530 -6.67 3.73 28.39
N ASN A 531 -6.44 3.59 27.08
CA ASN A 531 -7.22 2.75 26.17
C ASN A 531 -8.68 3.22 25.93
N ILE A 532 -9.15 4.32 26.53
CA ILE A 532 -10.48 4.89 26.23
C ILE A 532 -10.37 6.32 25.70
N LEU A 533 -9.35 7.07 26.11
CA LEU A 533 -9.04 8.41 25.63
C LEU A 533 -7.77 8.41 24.78
N HIS A 534 -7.86 8.92 23.56
CA HIS A 534 -6.73 9.28 22.72
C HIS A 534 -6.47 10.79 22.77
N VAL A 535 -5.20 11.19 22.78
CA VAL A 535 -4.80 12.58 23.03
C VAL A 535 -3.83 13.03 21.95
N THR A 536 -4.16 14.13 21.27
CA THR A 536 -3.40 14.72 20.15
C THR A 536 -3.29 16.25 20.30
N SER A 537 -2.42 16.89 19.51
CA SER A 537 -2.22 18.35 19.48
C SER A 537 -1.88 18.80 18.07
N TYR A 538 -2.50 19.87 17.56
CA TYR A 538 -2.30 20.39 16.20
C TYR A 538 -0.82 20.53 15.82
N GLN A 539 0.00 21.07 16.73
CA GLN A 539 1.42 21.34 16.51
C GLN A 539 2.29 20.08 16.44
N GLN A 540 1.74 18.91 16.77
CA GLN A 540 2.41 17.60 16.65
C GLN A 540 1.89 16.81 15.44
N LEU A 541 1.04 17.43 14.63
CA LEU A 541 0.29 16.79 13.54
C LEU A 541 0.73 17.28 12.15
N ASP A 542 1.90 17.93 12.05
CA ASP A 542 2.60 18.36 10.83
C ASP A 542 1.70 18.97 9.74
N PHE A 543 0.94 20.01 10.09
CA PHE A 543 0.23 20.82 9.09
C PHE A 543 1.21 21.74 8.38
N THR A 544 1.29 21.67 7.04
CA THR A 544 2.04 22.65 6.24
C THR A 544 1.09 23.43 5.34
N ASP A 545 1.37 24.72 5.15
CA ASP A 545 0.62 25.64 4.30
C ASP A 545 0.80 25.29 2.81
N ASP A 546 0.01 24.34 2.29
CA ASP A 546 -0.20 24.21 0.84
C ASP A 546 -1.70 24.01 0.56
N SER A 547 -2.41 25.13 0.53
CA SER A 547 -3.88 25.23 0.59
C SER A 547 -4.61 24.91 -0.71
N ASN A 548 -4.07 24.04 -1.57
CA ASN A 548 -4.70 23.64 -2.83
C ASN A 548 -4.51 22.15 -3.19
N ASP A 549 -4.03 21.34 -2.25
CA ASP A 549 -3.91 19.90 -2.45
C ASP A 549 -4.90 19.14 -1.55
N PRO A 550 -6.00 18.56 -2.09
CA PRO A 550 -6.92 17.72 -1.31
C PRO A 550 -6.21 16.51 -0.68
N ILE A 551 -4.99 16.19 -1.12
CA ILE A 551 -4.14 15.14 -0.56
C ILE A 551 -3.57 15.55 0.81
N PHE A 552 -3.42 16.84 1.15
CA PHE A 552 -2.94 17.27 2.49
C PHE A 552 -3.93 16.94 3.61
N THR A 553 -5.22 16.80 3.32
CA THR A 553 -6.24 16.46 4.31
C THR A 553 -6.16 15.01 4.82
N TYR A 554 -5.51 14.12 4.07
CA TYR A 554 -5.47 12.68 4.34
C TYR A 554 -4.36 12.22 5.31
N SER A 555 -3.18 12.86 5.33
CA SER A 555 -2.00 12.50 6.20
C SER A 555 -2.26 12.56 7.70
N ALA A 556 -3.43 13.06 7.99
CA ALA A 556 -3.61 14.24 8.75
C ALA A 556 -4.75 13.77 9.62
N ALA A 557 -5.93 13.60 9.02
CA ALA A 557 -7.03 12.81 9.54
C ALA A 557 -6.63 11.41 10.07
N ILE A 558 -5.74 10.67 9.40
CA ILE A 558 -5.35 9.30 9.81
C ILE A 558 -4.46 9.32 11.07
N SER A 559 -3.45 10.19 11.11
CA SER A 559 -2.65 10.44 12.32
C SER A 559 -3.48 11.08 13.46
N ARG A 560 -4.60 11.75 13.11
CA ARG A 560 -5.51 12.49 14.02
C ARG A 560 -6.59 11.61 14.65
N LEU A 561 -7.11 10.63 13.91
CA LEU A 561 -8.20 9.74 14.32
C LEU A 561 -7.71 8.36 14.78
N ALA A 562 -6.65 7.84 14.16
CA ALA A 562 -6.44 6.40 14.05
C ALA A 562 -5.06 5.96 14.58
N GLY A 563 -4.53 6.60 15.62
CA GLY A 563 -3.36 6.05 16.30
C GLY A 563 -3.68 4.69 16.94
N ALA A 564 -2.72 3.76 17.01
CA ALA A 564 -2.87 2.45 17.66
C ALA A 564 -3.47 2.49 19.08
N ALA A 565 -3.37 3.65 19.76
CA ALA A 565 -3.99 3.93 21.05
C ALA A 565 -5.54 3.92 21.01
N LEU A 566 -6.18 4.26 19.89
CA LEU A 566 -7.65 4.25 19.73
C LEU A 566 -8.19 2.82 19.65
N LEU A 567 -7.41 1.91 19.06
CA LEU A 567 -7.76 0.49 18.97
C LEU A 567 -7.76 -0.22 20.33
N GLY A 568 -7.09 0.36 21.34
CA GLY A 568 -6.82 -0.31 22.61
C GLY A 568 -5.90 -1.53 22.46
N LEU A 569 -5.23 -1.66 21.31
CA LEU A 569 -4.30 -2.73 20.97
C LEU A 569 -2.89 -2.16 20.89
N LYS A 570 -1.88 -2.98 21.22
CA LYS A 570 -0.47 -2.60 21.02
C LYS A 570 0.02 -3.20 19.73
N ARG A 571 0.93 -2.50 19.04
CA ARG A 571 1.73 -3.13 18.00
C ARG A 571 2.89 -3.91 18.63
N ASP A 572 3.23 -5.08 18.09
CA ASP A 572 4.41 -5.84 18.48
C ASP A 572 5.67 -5.32 17.77
N GLU A 573 6.79 -6.03 17.95
CA GLU A 573 8.10 -5.71 17.33
C GLU A 573 8.10 -5.81 15.80
N ASN A 574 7.08 -6.43 15.20
CA ASN A 574 6.90 -6.55 13.77
C ASN A 574 5.82 -5.57 13.23
N GLY A 575 5.28 -4.69 14.07
CA GLY A 575 4.25 -3.71 13.70
C GLY A 575 2.81 -4.24 13.71
N GLU A 576 2.58 -5.51 14.10
CA GLU A 576 1.25 -6.13 14.07
C GLU A 576 0.43 -5.86 15.35
N LEU A 577 -0.89 -5.68 15.22
CA LEU A 577 -1.78 -5.42 16.35
C LEU A 577 -2.00 -6.68 17.20
N VAL A 578 -1.55 -6.62 18.45
CA VAL A 578 -1.68 -7.68 19.44
C VAL A 578 -3.01 -7.58 20.16
N PHE A 579 -3.82 -8.63 20.01
CA PHE A 579 -5.08 -8.79 20.73
C PHE A 579 -4.84 -9.33 22.14
N PRO A 580 -5.57 -8.82 23.17
CA PRO A 580 -5.53 -9.42 24.49
C PRO A 580 -5.99 -10.89 24.43
N VAL A 581 -5.33 -11.75 25.21
CA VAL A 581 -5.69 -13.17 25.31
C VAL A 581 -7.11 -13.25 25.87
N SER A 582 -8.01 -13.93 25.16
CA SER A 582 -9.38 -14.16 25.61
C SER A 582 -9.35 -14.97 26.91
N HIS A 583 -9.93 -14.44 27.99
CA HIS A 583 -10.20 -15.19 29.21
C HIS A 583 -11.58 -15.82 29.16
#